data_AF-A0A3C1YZZ3-F1
#
_entry.id   AF-A0A3C1YZZ3-F1
#
_cell.length_a   1.000
_cell.length_b   1.000
_cell.length_c   1.000
_cell.angle_alpha   90.00
_cell.angle_beta   90.00
_cell.angle_gamma   90.00
#
_symmetry.space_group_name_H-M   'P 1'
#
loop_
_entity.id
_entity.type
_entity.pdbx_description
1 polymer ?
#
loop_
_entity_poly.entity_id
_entity_poly.type
_entity_poly.pdbx_seq_one_letter_code
_entity_poly.pdbx_strand_id
1 'polypeptide(L)'
;MLMTPPRTHREWAVGVISTVVTGIGGVAIAVQYFRLQEWVDSVIGLVALGGLIFGCGLPGWAIVRWVFNFIEKNRDAGIDEVAKDVREVL
;
A
#
# COMPACT_ATOMS: atom_id res chain seq x y z
N MET A 1 1.67 -11.32 1.69
CA MET A 1 0.94 -12.34 0.89
C MET A 1 1.14 -13.77 1.42
N LEU A 2 2.06 -14.04 2.34
CA LEU A 2 2.23 -15.38 2.93
C LEU A 2 1.21 -15.69 4.06
N MET A 3 0.87 -14.70 4.89
CA MET A 3 -0.06 -14.89 6.03
C MET A 3 -1.54 -14.94 5.63
N THR A 4 -1.92 -14.23 4.56
CA THR A 4 -3.25 -14.31 3.95
C THR A 4 -3.07 -14.34 2.44
N PRO A 5 -3.37 -15.46 1.76
CA PRO A 5 -3.27 -15.55 0.32
C PRO A 5 -4.34 -14.65 -0.33
N PRO A 6 -4.03 -13.97 -1.44
CA PRO A 6 -5.04 -13.25 -2.24
C PRO A 6 -6.02 -14.25 -2.85
N ARG A 7 -7.30 -13.85 -3.00
CA ARG A 7 -8.35 -14.76 -3.49
C ARG A 7 -8.22 -15.02 -4.98
N THR A 8 -7.68 -14.05 -5.72
CA THR A 8 -7.50 -14.14 -7.17
C THR A 8 -6.13 -13.62 -7.62
N HIS A 9 -5.69 -14.06 -8.81
CA HIS A 9 -4.48 -13.54 -9.45
C HIS A 9 -4.56 -12.04 -9.75
N ARG A 10 -5.78 -11.52 -9.98
CA ARG A 10 -6.01 -10.08 -10.20
C ARG A 10 -5.78 -9.28 -8.92
N GLU A 11 -6.34 -9.72 -7.80
CA GLU A 11 -6.07 -9.10 -6.48
C GLU A 11 -4.59 -9.14 -6.12
N TRP A 12 -3.91 -10.24 -6.43
CA TRP A 12 -2.47 -10.35 -6.26
C TRP A 12 -1.73 -9.27 -7.07
N ALA A 13 -2.03 -9.17 -8.37
CA ALA A 13 -1.37 -8.20 -9.25
C ALA A 13 -1.58 -6.76 -8.78
N VAL A 14 -2.81 -6.40 -8.40
CA VAL A 14 -3.11 -5.05 -7.87
C VAL A 14 -2.38 -4.81 -6.55
N GLY A 15 -2.30 -5.82 -5.68
CA GLY A 15 -1.51 -5.75 -4.44
C GLY A 15 -0.02 -5.52 -4.70
N VAL A 16 0.58 -6.19 -5.70
CA VAL A 16 1.99 -5.96 -6.06
C VAL A 16 2.19 -4.57 -6.65
N ILE A 17 1.37 -4.18 -7.64
CA ILE A 17 1.49 -2.88 -8.31
C ILE A 17 1.36 -1.72 -7.31
N SER A 18 0.37 -1.77 -6.42
CA SER A 18 0.20 -0.75 -5.38
C SER A 18 1.39 -0.67 -4.41
N THR A 19 1.99 -1.81 -4.06
CA THR A 19 3.22 -1.85 -3.23
C THR A 19 4.36 -1.13 -3.94
N VAL A 20 4.55 -1.40 -5.24
CA VAL A 20 5.60 -0.77 -6.05
C VAL A 20 5.38 0.74 -6.17
N VAL A 21 4.16 1.16 -6.54
CA VAL A 21 3.83 2.59 -6.72
C VAL A 21 3.99 3.36 -5.40
N THR A 22 3.49 2.80 -4.30
CA THR A 22 3.58 3.46 -2.98
C THR A 22 5.01 3.44 -2.45
N GLY A 23 5.78 2.38 -2.73
CA GLY A 23 7.20 2.32 -2.38
C GLY A 23 8.01 3.40 -3.09
N ILE A 24 7.83 3.57 -4.40
CA ILE A 24 8.56 4.58 -5.19
C ILE A 24 8.11 5.99 -4.81
N GLY A 25 6.80 6.24 -4.74
CA GLY A 25 6.29 7.56 -4.36
C GLY A 25 6.65 7.94 -2.92
N GLY A 26 6.46 6.99 -2.00
CA GLY A 26 6.76 7.19 -0.58
C GLY A 26 8.24 7.39 -0.30
N VAL A 27 9.14 6.62 -0.95
CA VAL A 27 10.58 6.85 -0.79
C VAL A 27 10.97 8.23 -1.32
N ALA A 28 10.41 8.65 -2.46
CA ALA A 28 10.75 9.96 -3.05
C ALA A 28 10.35 11.10 -2.11
N ILE A 29 9.17 11.02 -1.51
CA ILE A 29 8.71 11.98 -0.49
C ILE A 29 9.62 11.95 0.73
N ALA A 30 9.91 10.75 1.27
CA ALA A 30 10.75 10.61 2.47
C ALA A 30 12.18 11.11 2.25
N VAL A 31 12.81 10.79 1.12
CA VAL A 31 14.16 11.26 0.78
C VAL A 31 14.18 12.79 0.66
N GLN A 32 13.18 13.39 0.03
CA GLN A 32 13.11 14.85 -0.12
C GLN A 32 12.83 15.54 1.22
N TYR A 33 11.94 14.99 2.05
CA TYR A 33 11.54 15.57 3.33
C TYR A 33 12.66 15.46 4.38
N PHE A 34 13.29 14.30 4.50
CA PHE A 34 14.35 14.03 5.48
C PHE A 34 15.77 14.35 4.96
N ARG A 35 15.90 14.84 3.72
CA ARG A 35 17.18 15.18 3.08
C ARG A 35 18.16 14.00 3.02
N LEU A 36 17.68 12.82 2.61
CA LEU A 36 18.46 11.57 2.59
C LEU A 36 19.21 11.33 1.26
N GLN A 37 19.44 12.37 0.46
CA GLN A 37 20.09 12.22 -0.85
C GLN A 37 21.50 11.65 -0.73
N GLU A 38 22.24 12.01 0.32
CA GLU A 38 23.62 11.55 0.58
C GLU A 38 23.70 10.03 0.84
N TRP A 39 22.58 9.37 1.11
CA TRP A 39 22.57 7.92 1.32
C TRP A 39 22.93 7.13 0.05
N VAL A 40 22.85 7.75 -1.13
CA VAL A 40 23.25 7.12 -2.40
C VAL A 40 24.76 6.89 -2.50
N ASP A 41 25.56 7.64 -1.74
CA ASP A 41 27.03 7.63 -1.85
C ASP A 41 27.69 6.51 -1.02
N SER A 42 26.91 5.75 -0.25
CA SER A 42 27.44 4.65 0.57
C SER A 42 26.63 3.37 0.39
N VAL A 43 27.30 2.23 0.48
CA VAL A 43 26.64 0.91 0.40
C VAL A 43 25.59 0.75 1.50
N ILE A 44 25.89 1.19 2.72
CA ILE A 44 24.95 1.14 3.85
C ILE A 44 23.73 2.02 3.58
N GLY A 45 23.95 3.25 3.06
CA GLY A 45 22.87 4.16 2.70
C GLY A 45 22.00 3.62 1.57
N LEU A 46 22.57 2.97 0.56
CA LEU A 46 21.82 2.31 -0.51
C LEU A 46 20.96 1.15 0.01
N VAL A 47 21.48 0.34 0.94
CA VAL A 47 20.69 -0.71 1.60
C VAL A 47 19.55 -0.10 2.42
N ALA A 48 19.81 1.01 3.13
CA ALA A 48 18.80 1.72 3.90
C ALA A 48 17.71 2.34 3.00
N LEU A 49 18.07 2.91 1.85
CA LEU A 49 17.12 3.38 0.84
C LEU A 49 16.26 2.24 0.29
N GLY A 50 16.86 1.06 0.05
CA GLY A 50 16.12 -0.15 -0.32
C GLY A 50 15.10 -0.56 0.75
N GLY A 51 15.50 -0.51 2.02
CA GLY A 51 14.60 -0.73 3.16
C GLY A 51 13.48 0.30 3.24
N LEU A 52 13.78 1.57 2.94
CA LEU A 52 12.81 2.66 2.93
C LEU A 52 11.76 2.47 1.82
N ILE A 53 12.17 2.07 0.61
CA ILE A 53 11.27 1.72 -0.50
C ILE A 53 10.30 0.61 -0.07
N PHE A 54 10.84 -0.45 0.54
CA PHE A 54 10.02 -1.56 0.99
C PHE A 54 9.05 -1.14 2.11
N GLY A 55 9.55 -0.38 3.10
CA GLY A 55 8.76 0.16 4.20
C GLY A 55 7.61 1.05 3.72
N CYS A 56 7.86 1.93 2.75
CA CYS A 56 6.85 2.78 2.13
C CYS A 56 5.84 2.00 1.28
N GLY A 57 6.23 0.85 0.70
CA GLY A 57 5.34 0.01 -0.09
C GLY A 57 4.30 -0.75 0.73
N LEU A 58 4.64 -1.17 1.96
CA LEU A 58 3.77 -1.98 2.83
C LEU A 58 2.44 -1.29 3.18
N PRO A 59 2.39 0.02 3.51
CA PRO A 59 1.13 0.75 3.68
C PRO A 59 0.21 0.67 2.45
N GLY A 60 0.77 0.83 1.24
CA GLY A 60 0.01 0.75 -0.01
C GLY A 60 -0.64 -0.62 -0.20
N TRP A 61 0.12 -1.68 0.09
CA TRP A 61 -0.39 -3.05 0.10
C TRP A 61 -1.56 -3.22 1.09
N ALA A 62 -1.38 -2.76 2.33
CA ALA A 62 -2.37 -2.91 3.39
C ALA A 62 -3.68 -2.20 3.07
N ILE A 63 -3.61 -0.97 2.53
CA ILE A 63 -4.77 -0.18 2.11
C ILE A 63 -5.55 -0.91 1.01
N VAL A 64 -4.88 -1.34 -0.06
CA VAL A 64 -5.54 -2.07 -1.16
C VAL A 64 -6.19 -3.35 -0.68
N ARG A 65 -5.52 -4.07 0.23
CA ARG A 65 -6.09 -5.26 0.89
C ARG A 65 -7.36 -4.95 1.66
N TRP A 66 -7.35 -3.86 2.44
CA TRP A 66 -8.51 -3.45 3.21
C TRP A 66 -9.68 -3.06 2.31
N VAL A 67 -9.41 -2.32 1.23
CA VAL A 67 -10.41 -1.95 0.22
C VAL A 67 -11.03 -3.19 -0.44
N PHE A 68 -10.23 -4.17 -0.87
CA PHE A 68 -10.78 -5.40 -1.45
C PHE A 68 -11.65 -6.18 -0.44
N ASN A 69 -11.22 -6.28 0.82
CA ASN A 69 -12.02 -6.91 1.86
C ASN A 69 -13.33 -6.15 2.14
N PHE A 70 -13.30 -4.83 2.09
CA PHE A 70 -14.49 -4.00 2.24
C PHE A 70 -15.47 -4.18 1.09
N ILE A 71 -14.98 -4.16 -0.15
CA ILE A 71 -15.81 -4.38 -1.35
C ILE A 71 -16.46 -5.76 -1.31
N GLU A 72 -15.71 -6.80 -0.94
CA GLU A 72 -16.25 -8.16 -0.87
C GLU A 72 -17.33 -8.30 0.22
N LYS A 73 -17.13 -7.69 1.40
CA LYS A 73 -18.12 -7.70 2.48
C LYS A 73 -19.44 -7.03 2.08
N ASN A 74 -19.37 -6.05 1.18
CA ASN A 74 -20.50 -5.25 0.73
C ASN A 74 -20.95 -5.59 -0.70
N ARG A 75 -20.52 -6.72 -1.25
CA ARG A 75 -20.73 -7.05 -2.67
C ARG A 75 -22.21 -7.17 -3.06
N ASP A 76 -23.04 -7.65 -2.15
CA ASP A 76 -24.48 -7.84 -2.35
C ASP A 76 -25.32 -6.71 -1.74
N ALA A 77 -24.68 -5.75 -1.06
CA ALA A 77 -25.33 -4.58 -0.48
C ALA A 77 -25.59 -3.51 -1.55
N GLY A 78 -26.73 -2.83 -1.47
CA GLY A 78 -27.02 -1.69 -2.33
C GLY A 78 -26.03 -0.54 -2.07
N ILE A 79 -25.72 0.26 -3.09
CA ILE A 79 -24.84 1.46 -2.95
C ILE A 79 -25.36 2.42 -1.85
N ASP A 80 -26.66 2.43 -1.63
CA ASP A 80 -27.37 3.18 -0.59
C ASP A 80 -27.14 2.61 0.83
N GLU A 81 -27.08 1.29 1.00
CA GLU A 81 -26.70 0.65 2.27
C GLU A 81 -25.22 0.91 2.58
N VAL A 82 -24.33 0.75 1.59
CA VAL A 82 -22.90 1.02 1.76
C VAL A 82 -22.65 2.50 2.10
N ALA A 83 -23.38 3.43 1.47
CA ALA A 83 -23.26 4.86 1.76
C ALA A 83 -23.75 5.24 3.16
N LYS A 84 -24.79 4.55 3.69
CA LYS A 84 -25.22 4.73 5.08
C LYS A 84 -24.17 4.25 6.07
N ASP A 85 -23.63 3.05 5.87
CA ASP A 85 -22.59 2.49 6.74
C ASP A 85 -21.34 3.38 6.79
N VAL A 86 -20.90 3.90 5.65
CA VAL A 86 -19.75 4.82 5.59
C VAL A 86 -20.07 6.15 6.28
N ARG A 87 -21.30 6.65 6.14
CA ARG A 87 -21.73 7.92 6.77
C ARG A 87 -21.92 7.79 8.28
N GLU A 88 -22.30 6.64 8.81
CA GLU A 88 -22.39 6.43 10.27
C GLU A 88 -21.02 6.34 10.94
N VAL A 89 -19.98 5.97 10.19
CA VAL A 89 -18.60 5.83 10.71
C VAL A 89 -17.78 7.14 10.61
N LEU A 90 -18.20 8.10 9.77
CA LEU A 90 -17.57 9.41 9.56
C LEU A 90 -18.22 10.52 10.39
#